data_AF-A0A2E5VBZ7-F1
#
_entry.id   AF-A0A2E5VBZ7-F1
#
_cell.length_a   1.000
_cell.length_b   1.000
_cell.length_c   1.000
_cell.angle_alpha   90.00
_cell.angle_beta   90.00
_cell.angle_gamma   90.00
#
_symmetry.space_group_name_H-M   'P 1'
#
loop_
_entity.id
_entity.type
_entity.pdbx_description
1 polymer ?
#
loop_
_entity_poly.entity_id
_entity_poly.type
_entity_poly.pdbx_seq_one_letter_code
_entity_poly.pdbx_strand_id
1 'polypeptide(L)'
;MLYLKNLFFVLLFFLDISFSQEDNLIINDEINREGQRCIDTRRLRDTYIVDDSSILFYMYGGDIYRNFLRRECFGLDRYNSFSYEPSFYRLCNLDSITVIEGFSIEIRPTGSRCNLGLFFQISDSDAEFLRTGNRSSIMEEPELIKFSDDIQD
;
A
#
# COMPACT_ATOMS: atom_id res chain seq x y z
N MET A 1 -39.31 -22.35 -51.20
CA MET A 1 -39.52 -22.12 -49.76
C MET A 1 -38.23 -22.41 -48.95
N LEU A 2 -37.06 -21.93 -49.42
CA LEU A 2 -35.75 -22.16 -48.78
C LEU A 2 -34.95 -20.88 -48.49
N TYR A 3 -35.32 -19.73 -49.06
CA TYR A 3 -34.62 -18.46 -48.81
C TYR A 3 -35.14 -17.69 -47.58
N LEU A 4 -36.39 -17.95 -47.16
CA LEU A 4 -36.98 -17.27 -46.01
C LEU A 4 -36.43 -17.76 -44.66
N LYS A 5 -35.94 -19.01 -44.59
CA LYS A 5 -35.27 -19.57 -43.40
C LYS A 5 -33.89 -18.97 -43.15
N ASN A 6 -33.13 -18.69 -44.22
CA ASN A 6 -31.79 -18.11 -44.09
C ASN A 6 -31.81 -16.65 -43.68
N LEU A 7 -32.85 -15.89 -44.05
CA LEU A 7 -32.97 -14.49 -43.63
C LEU A 7 -33.33 -14.35 -42.15
N PHE A 8 -34.07 -15.32 -41.59
CA PHE A 8 -34.47 -15.34 -40.18
C PHE A 8 -33.32 -15.66 -39.23
N PHE A 9 -32.39 -16.54 -39.65
CA PHE A 9 -31.22 -16.92 -38.85
C PHE A 9 -30.20 -15.77 -38.73
N VAL A 10 -30.06 -14.97 -39.80
CA VAL A 10 -29.20 -13.78 -39.80
C VAL A 10 -29.77 -12.71 -38.87
N LEU A 11 -31.09 -12.49 -38.88
CA LEU A 11 -31.76 -11.48 -38.05
C LEU A 11 -31.72 -11.78 -36.54
N LEU A 12 -31.68 -13.06 -36.16
CA LEU A 12 -31.47 -13.46 -34.75
C LEU A 12 -30.02 -13.29 -34.31
N PHE A 13 -29.05 -13.56 -35.19
CA PHE A 13 -27.63 -13.33 -34.91
C PHE A 13 -27.29 -11.85 -34.67
N PHE A 14 -28.03 -10.93 -35.29
CA PHE A 14 -27.86 -9.49 -35.10
C PHE A 14 -28.48 -8.95 -33.81
N LEU A 15 -29.39 -9.68 -33.16
CA LEU A 15 -30.05 -9.23 -31.92
C LEU A 15 -29.31 -9.68 -30.64
N ASP A 16 -28.42 -10.66 -30.73
CA ASP A 16 -27.66 -11.16 -29.58
C ASP A 16 -26.30 -10.47 -29.36
N ILE A 17 -25.92 -9.49 -30.20
CA ILE A 17 -24.76 -8.62 -29.89
C ILE A 17 -25.21 -7.49 -28.94
N SER A 18 -25.81 -7.89 -27.81
CA SER A 18 -25.80 -7.04 -26.62
C SER A 18 -24.40 -7.14 -26.04
N PHE A 19 -23.55 -6.19 -26.47
CA PHE A 19 -22.23 -5.94 -25.92
C PHE A 19 -22.36 -5.70 -24.40
N SER A 20 -22.13 -6.73 -23.61
CA SER A 20 -21.92 -6.59 -22.18
C SER A 20 -20.47 -6.13 -22.02
N GLN A 21 -20.27 -4.81 -22.00
CA GLN A 21 -19.03 -4.25 -21.51
C GLN A 21 -18.98 -4.58 -20.02
N GLU A 22 -18.23 -5.62 -19.69
CA GLU A 22 -17.80 -5.83 -18.32
C GLU A 22 -16.83 -4.69 -18.05
N ASP A 23 -17.37 -3.60 -17.48
CA ASP A 23 -16.60 -2.51 -16.92
C ASP A 23 -15.76 -3.11 -15.79
N ASN A 24 -14.60 -3.66 -16.17
CA ASN A 24 -13.53 -3.93 -15.25
C ASN A 24 -13.21 -2.59 -14.61
N LEU A 25 -13.66 -2.44 -13.36
CA LEU A 25 -13.27 -1.37 -12.46
C LEU A 25 -11.77 -1.58 -12.23
N ILE A 26 -10.97 -1.09 -13.17
CA ILE A 26 -9.56 -0.82 -12.93
C ILE A 26 -9.61 0.24 -11.84
N ILE A 27 -9.48 -0.20 -10.59
CA ILE A 27 -9.08 0.68 -9.52
C ILE A 27 -7.74 1.23 -10.00
N ASN A 28 -7.78 2.43 -10.58
CA ASN A 28 -6.60 3.24 -10.78
C ASN A 28 -6.15 3.64 -9.37
N ASP A 29 -5.64 2.66 -8.62
CA ASP A 29 -4.76 2.92 -7.51
C ASP A 29 -3.47 3.35 -8.19
N GLU A 30 -3.44 4.61 -8.58
CA GLU A 30 -2.27 5.27 -9.13
C GLU A 30 -1.28 5.42 -7.97
N ILE A 31 -0.76 4.26 -7.51
CA ILE A 31 0.25 4.18 -6.47
C ILE A 31 1.40 5.04 -6.97
N ASN A 32 1.59 6.19 -6.32
CA ASN A 32 2.64 7.12 -6.70
C ASN A 32 4.01 6.46 -6.47
N ARG A 33 4.56 5.88 -7.54
CA ARG A 33 5.84 5.18 -7.53
C ARG A 33 7.04 6.12 -7.46
N GLU A 34 6.85 7.41 -7.74
CA GLU A 34 7.94 8.40 -7.69
C GLU A 34 8.23 8.86 -6.25
N GLY A 35 7.24 8.74 -5.37
CA GLY A 35 7.35 9.14 -3.97
C GLY A 35 7.19 10.66 -3.79
N GLN A 36 6.46 11.03 -2.75
CA GLN A 36 6.21 12.43 -2.43
C GLN A 36 7.33 12.97 -1.54
N ARG A 37 7.65 14.26 -1.71
CA ARG A 37 8.68 14.93 -0.90
C ARG A 37 8.20 15.24 0.51
N CYS A 38 6.90 15.51 0.69
CA CYS A 38 6.34 15.90 1.97
C CYS A 38 4.92 15.37 2.13
N ILE A 39 4.54 15.07 3.37
CA ILE A 39 3.16 14.79 3.78
C ILE A 39 2.64 15.92 4.70
N ASP A 40 1.32 16.15 4.69
CA ASP A 40 0.68 17.15 5.55
C ASP A 40 0.48 16.60 6.97
N THR A 41 1.16 17.17 7.97
CA THR A 41 1.07 16.66 9.35
C THR A 41 -0.30 16.89 9.97
N ARG A 42 -1.13 17.78 9.44
CA ARG A 42 -2.51 17.99 9.90
C ARG A 42 -3.42 16.82 9.52
N ARG A 43 -3.04 16.06 8.49
CA ARG A 43 -3.73 14.82 8.07
C ARG A 43 -3.12 13.59 8.72
N LEU A 44 -2.00 13.69 9.44
CA LEU A 44 -1.38 12.54 10.07
C LEU A 44 -2.26 12.03 11.21
N ARG A 45 -2.67 10.77 11.13
CA ARG A 45 -3.47 10.08 12.14
C ARG A 45 -2.59 9.29 13.09
N ASP A 46 -1.67 8.49 12.54
CA ASP A 46 -0.86 7.56 13.31
C ASP A 46 0.44 7.22 12.58
N THR A 47 1.41 6.69 13.31
CA THR A 47 2.67 6.18 12.75
C THR A 47 2.94 4.75 13.23
N TYR A 48 3.63 3.96 12.41
CA TYR A 48 4.06 2.62 12.78
C TYR A 48 5.49 2.39 12.34
N ILE A 49 6.35 2.01 13.27
CA ILE A 49 7.74 1.66 12.98
C ILE A 49 7.74 0.21 12.53
N VAL A 50 8.23 -0.03 11.31
CA VAL A 50 8.35 -1.39 10.75
C VAL A 50 9.68 -2.01 11.17
N ASP A 51 10.75 -1.21 11.09
CA ASP A 51 12.12 -1.58 11.42
C ASP A 51 12.96 -0.31 11.64
N ASP A 52 14.27 -0.47 11.87
CA ASP A 52 15.19 0.65 12.06
C ASP A 52 15.36 1.56 10.82
N SER A 53 14.77 1.23 9.67
CA SER A 53 14.93 1.96 8.41
C SER A 53 13.62 2.41 7.77
N SER A 54 12.45 2.02 8.30
CA SER A 54 11.18 2.32 7.67
C SER A 54 10.03 2.54 8.64
N ILE A 55 9.22 3.55 8.31
CA ILE A 55 8.10 4.02 9.10
C ILE A 55 6.89 4.16 8.18
N LEU A 56 5.73 3.70 8.64
CA LEU A 56 4.44 3.93 8.01
C LEU A 56 3.78 5.16 8.65
N PHE A 57 3.17 5.98 7.82
CA PHE A 57 2.40 7.16 8.19
C PHE A 57 0.98 6.97 7.70
N TYR A 58 0.04 6.84 8.63
CA TYR A 58 -1.37 6.67 8.33
C TYR A 58 -2.06 8.03 8.31
N MET A 59 -2.73 8.35 7.22
CA MET A 59 -3.38 9.63 7.04
C MET A 59 -4.89 9.52 7.24
N TYR A 60 -5.50 10.59 7.73
CA TYR A 60 -6.94 10.80 7.58
C TYR A 60 -7.30 10.81 6.08
N GLY A 61 -8.31 10.02 5.73
CA GLY A 61 -8.72 9.75 4.35
C GLY A 61 -8.32 8.38 3.80
N GLY A 62 -7.52 7.60 4.54
CA GLY A 62 -7.16 6.22 4.18
C GLY A 62 -5.78 6.06 3.55
N ASP A 63 -5.16 7.14 3.05
CA ASP A 63 -3.82 7.06 2.48
C ASP A 63 -2.79 6.56 3.50
N ILE A 64 -1.93 5.63 3.08
CA ILE A 64 -0.79 5.14 3.86
C ILE A 64 0.49 5.45 3.11
N TYR A 65 1.45 6.09 3.79
CA TYR A 65 2.77 6.37 3.24
C TYR A 65 3.85 5.59 3.97
N ARG A 66 4.69 4.87 3.21
CA ARG A 66 5.94 4.33 3.71
C ARG A 66 7.06 5.34 3.48
N ASN A 67 7.76 5.71 4.54
CA ASN A 67 9.01 6.45 4.46
C ASN A 67 10.17 5.49 4.69
N PHE A 68 11.09 5.41 3.73
CA PHE A 68 12.38 4.80 3.95
C PHE A 68 13.37 5.86 4.40
N LEU A 69 13.94 5.69 5.59
CA LEU A 69 14.98 6.58 6.08
C LEU A 69 16.21 6.49 5.17
N ARG A 70 16.92 7.60 5.00
CA ARG A 70 18.10 7.63 4.12
C ARG A 70 19.23 6.73 4.60
N ARG A 71 19.21 6.40 5.90
CA ARG A 71 20.11 5.50 6.61
C ARG A 71 19.32 4.87 7.75
N GLU A 72 19.78 3.70 8.16
CA GLU A 72 19.30 3.04 9.36
C GLU A 72 19.40 3.96 10.58
N CYS A 73 18.37 3.90 11.43
CA CYS A 73 18.19 4.74 12.59
C CYS A 73 18.29 3.90 13.85
N PHE A 74 19.48 3.88 14.43
CA PHE A 74 19.78 3.00 15.55
C PHE A 74 18.81 3.20 16.72
N GLY A 75 18.14 2.11 17.10
CA GLY A 75 17.22 2.04 18.25
C GLY A 75 15.77 2.38 17.93
N LEU A 76 15.44 2.70 16.69
CA LEU A 76 14.08 3.11 16.30
C LEU A 76 13.05 2.00 16.56
N ASP A 77 13.28 0.79 16.06
CA ASP A 77 12.43 -0.38 16.29
C ASP A 77 12.42 -0.79 17.77
N ARG A 78 13.60 -0.79 18.40
CA ARG A 78 13.76 -1.14 19.82
C ARG A 78 12.90 -0.29 20.75
N TYR A 79 12.92 1.02 20.57
CA TYR A 79 12.18 1.95 21.44
C TYR A 79 10.77 2.22 20.95
N ASN A 80 10.48 1.92 19.69
CA ASN A 80 9.19 2.09 19.05
C ASN A 80 8.60 3.50 19.27
N SER A 81 9.45 4.53 19.29
CA SER A 81 9.06 5.91 19.59
C SER A 81 10.07 6.91 19.04
N PHE A 82 9.57 8.00 18.45
CA PHE A 82 10.39 9.08 17.92
C PHE A 82 9.65 10.41 17.98
N SER A 83 10.41 11.51 18.06
CA SER A 83 9.93 12.86 17.81
C SER A 83 10.29 13.30 16.40
N TYR A 84 9.50 14.23 15.84
CA TYR A 84 9.80 14.91 14.58
C TYR A 84 9.48 16.40 14.71
N GLU A 85 10.17 17.22 13.93
CA GLU A 85 9.93 18.66 13.87
C GLU A 85 9.55 19.05 12.44
N PRO A 86 8.27 19.34 12.16
CA PRO A 86 7.81 19.57 10.80
C PRO A 86 8.15 20.98 10.29
N SER A 87 8.51 21.08 9.02
CA SER A 87 8.64 22.35 8.30
C SER A 87 7.26 22.85 7.82
N PHE A 88 6.74 23.95 8.38
CA PHE A 88 5.50 24.61 7.92
C PHE A 88 4.30 23.66 7.74
N TYR A 89 3.93 22.93 8.79
CA TYR A 89 2.80 21.97 8.82
C TYR A 89 2.95 20.78 7.88
N ARG A 90 4.17 20.50 7.41
CA ARG A 90 4.48 19.34 6.59
C ARG A 90 5.67 18.62 7.17
N LEU A 91 5.68 17.31 7.01
CA LEU A 91 6.84 16.48 7.28
C LEU A 91 7.46 16.12 5.95
N CYS A 92 8.68 16.61 5.71
CA CYS A 92 9.37 16.51 4.45
C CYS A 92 10.55 15.55 4.52
N ASN A 93 10.98 15.07 3.35
CA ASN A 93 12.15 14.22 3.18
C ASN A 93 13.48 14.90 3.57
N LEU A 94 13.47 16.19 3.88
CA LEU A 94 14.62 16.95 4.37
C LEU A 94 14.58 17.15 5.89
N ASP A 95 13.44 16.84 6.52
CA ASP A 95 13.33 16.86 7.97
C ASP A 95 13.97 15.59 8.58
N SER A 96 14.17 15.62 9.90
CA SER A 96 14.73 14.50 10.65
C SER A 96 13.78 14.05 11.75
N ILE A 97 13.88 12.77 12.10
CA ILE A 97 13.33 12.23 13.34
C ILE A 97 14.43 12.11 14.39
N THR A 98 14.05 12.10 15.66
CA THR A 98 14.93 11.75 16.78
C THR A 98 14.27 10.67 17.60
N VAL A 99 14.97 9.54 17.78
CA VAL A 99 14.48 8.43 18.61
C VAL A 99 14.30 8.90 20.04
N ILE A 100 13.19 8.51 20.65
CA ILE A 100 12.89 8.82 22.04
C ILE A 100 13.31 7.61 22.88
N GLU A 101 14.35 7.78 23.68
CA GLU A 101 14.87 6.70 24.52
C GLU A 101 14.29 6.81 25.94
N GLY A 102 13.90 5.67 26.49
CA GLY A 102 13.56 5.52 27.92
C GLY A 102 12.07 5.53 28.26
N PHE A 103 11.77 4.98 29.44
CA PHE A 103 10.44 4.91 30.08
C PHE A 103 10.37 5.83 31.31
N SER A 104 11.16 6.90 31.31
CA SER A 104 11.35 7.78 32.47
C SER A 104 10.26 8.85 32.55
N ILE A 105 10.08 9.44 33.75
CA ILE A 105 9.12 10.53 34.01
C ILE A 105 9.31 11.73 33.06
N GLU A 106 10.52 11.93 32.52
CA GLU A 106 10.81 12.91 31.48
C GLU A 106 11.15 12.21 30.16
N ILE A 107 10.15 12.06 29.29
CA ILE A 107 10.33 11.59 27.91
C ILE A 107 11.06 12.70 27.14
N ARG A 108 12.33 12.46 26.77
CA ARG A 108 13.14 13.40 25.99
C ARG A 108 13.68 12.74 24.72
N PRO A 109 13.71 13.46 23.59
CA PRO A 109 14.32 12.96 22.37
C PRO A 109 15.85 13.00 22.50
N THR A 110 16.42 11.96 23.11
CA THR A 110 17.87 11.83 23.38
C THR A 110 18.58 10.83 22.45
N GLY A 111 17.83 10.07 21.66
CA GLY A 111 18.39 9.01 20.81
C GLY A 111 18.93 9.51 19.47
N SER A 112 19.19 8.56 18.58
CA SER A 112 19.70 8.80 17.23
C SER A 112 18.82 9.79 16.45
N ARG A 113 19.46 10.72 15.73
CA ARG A 113 18.78 11.62 14.78
C ARG A 113 18.99 11.16 13.35
N CYS A 114 17.90 10.98 12.61
CA CYS A 114 17.91 10.30 11.31
C CYS A 114 17.10 11.09 10.29
N ASN A 115 17.63 11.20 9.07
CA ASN A 115 16.97 11.94 8.00
C ASN A 115 15.89 11.10 7.32
N LEU A 116 14.74 11.70 7.11
CA LEU A 116 13.65 11.09 6.35
C LEU A 116 14.03 10.93 4.88
N GLY A 117 13.37 9.98 4.21
CA GLY A 117 13.40 9.83 2.76
C GLY A 117 12.09 10.27 2.11
N LEU A 118 11.85 9.77 0.90
CA LEU A 118 10.60 10.02 0.19
C LEU A 118 9.45 9.20 0.81
N PHE A 119 8.24 9.71 0.64
CA PHE A 119 7.00 9.09 1.11
C PHE A 119 6.33 8.38 -0.07
N PHE A 120 6.38 7.05 -0.08
CA PHE A 120 5.74 6.25 -1.10
C PHE A 120 4.38 5.82 -0.60
N GLN A 121 3.33 6.10 -1.39
CA GLN A 121 2.01 5.59 -1.08
C GLN A 121 2.03 4.06 -1.23
N ILE A 122 1.38 3.35 -0.32
CA ILE A 122 1.25 1.89 -0.36
C ILE A 122 -0.19 1.49 -0.13
N SER A 123 -0.55 0.28 -0.57
CA SER A 123 -1.87 -0.29 -0.30
C SER A 123 -2.01 -0.69 1.18
N ASP A 124 -3.25 -0.77 1.66
CA ASP A 124 -3.56 -1.32 2.98
C ASP A 124 -3.00 -2.74 3.15
N SER A 125 -3.07 -3.55 2.09
CA SER A 125 -2.56 -4.93 2.10
C SER A 125 -1.05 -5.00 2.26
N ASP A 126 -0.30 -4.08 1.63
CA ASP A 126 1.15 -3.99 1.79
C ASP A 126 1.51 -3.48 3.18
N ALA A 127 0.76 -2.51 3.70
CA ALA A 127 0.97 -2.00 5.06
C ALA A 127 0.76 -3.12 6.10
N GLU A 128 -0.29 -3.93 5.95
CA GLU A 128 -0.57 -5.06 6.85
C GLU A 128 0.51 -6.15 6.77
N PHE A 129 0.99 -6.46 5.56
CA PHE A 129 2.12 -7.36 5.37
C PHE A 129 3.37 -6.88 6.11
N LEU A 130 3.68 -5.58 6.02
CA LEU A 130 4.82 -4.98 6.71
C LEU A 130 4.67 -4.99 8.23
N ARG A 131 3.45 -4.82 8.75
CA ARG A 131 3.20 -4.84 10.21
C ARG A 131 3.33 -6.22 10.81
N THR A 132 2.77 -7.22 10.13
CA THR A 132 2.56 -8.55 10.71
C THR A 132 3.57 -9.58 10.24
N GLY A 133 4.31 -9.30 9.17
CA GLY A 133 5.13 -10.28 8.47
C GLY A 133 4.30 -11.38 7.80
N ASN A 134 2.97 -11.29 7.84
CA ASN A 134 2.06 -12.25 7.24
C ASN A 134 1.37 -11.59 6.06
N ARG A 135 1.41 -12.23 4.89
CA ARG A 135 0.64 -11.75 3.75
C ARG A 135 -0.81 -12.18 4.00
N SER A 136 -1.59 -11.30 4.60
CA SER A 136 -3.03 -11.50 4.76
C SER A 136 -3.62 -11.99 3.44
N SER A 137 -4.29 -13.13 3.48
CA SER A 137 -4.88 -13.87 2.36
C SER A 137 -6.11 -13.18 1.76
N ILE A 138 -6.11 -11.85 1.67
CA ILE A 138 -7.15 -11.06 0.97
C ILE A 138 -6.97 -11.15 -0.56
N MET A 139 -5.88 -11.74 -1.04
CA MET A 139 -5.92 -12.45 -2.31
C MET A 139 -6.32 -13.89 -1.99
N GLU A 140 -7.57 -14.22 -2.30
CA GLU A 140 -8.00 -15.60 -2.54
C GLU A 140 -6.94 -16.24 -3.45
N GLU A 141 -6.22 -17.22 -2.89
CA GLU A 141 -5.30 -18.05 -3.66
C GLU A 141 -6.10 -18.59 -4.84
N PRO A 142 -5.72 -18.33 -6.11
CA PRO A 142 -6.37 -19.02 -7.20
C PRO A 142 -6.13 -20.49 -6.94
N GLU A 143 -7.21 -21.24 -6.66
CA GLU A 143 -7.14 -22.67 -6.40
C GLU A 143 -6.24 -23.28 -7.46
N LEU A 144 -5.13 -23.83 -7.00
CA LEU A 144 -4.18 -24.57 -7.79
C LEU A 144 -4.98 -25.61 -8.57
N ILE A 145 -5.12 -25.41 -9.88
CA ILE A 145 -5.72 -26.39 -10.78
C ILE A 145 -4.95 -27.69 -10.54
N LYS A 146 -5.61 -28.66 -9.91
CA LYS A 146 -5.09 -30.01 -9.77
C LYS A 146 -4.91 -30.56 -11.18
N PHE A 147 -3.66 -30.64 -11.64
CA PHE A 147 -3.31 -31.53 -12.73
C PHE A 147 -3.56 -32.95 -12.22
N SER A 148 -4.67 -33.54 -12.65
CA SER A 148 -4.93 -34.96 -12.48
C SER A 148 -3.86 -35.73 -13.25
N ASP A 149 -3.05 -36.48 -12.51
CA ASP A 149 -2.23 -37.56 -13.06
C ASP A 149 -3.15 -38.65 -13.60
N ASP A 150 -3.54 -38.53 -14.87
CA ASP A 150 -4.03 -39.65 -15.69
C ASP A 150 -3.06 -39.84 -16.86
N ILE A 151 -1.94 -40.51 -16.57
CA ILE A 151 -1.25 -41.30 -17.60
C ILE A 151 -1.37 -42.76 -17.18
N GLN A 152 -2.35 -43.37 -17.82
CA GLN A 152 -2.64 -44.78 -17.82
C GLN A 152 -1.60 -45.49 -18.70
N ASP A 153 -0.93 -46.50 -18.13
CA ASP A 153 -0.36 -47.65 -18.83
C ASP A 153 -0.44 -48.89 -17.92
#